data_AF-A0A1M7DYM0-F1
#
_entry.id   AF-A0A1M7DYM0-F1
#
_cell.length_a   1.000
_cell.length_b   1.000
_cell.length_c   1.000
_cell.angle_alpha   90.00
_cell.angle_beta   90.00
_cell.angle_gamma   90.00
#
_symmetry.space_group_name_H-M   'P 1'
#
loop_
_entity.id
_entity.type
_entity.pdbx_description
1 polymer ?
#
loop_
_entity_poly.entity_id
_entity_poly.type
_entity_poly.pdbx_seq_one_letter_code
_entity_poly.pdbx_strand_id
1 'polypeptide(L)' 'MDMSFDFQPVYPYHDLLIELGQVEMAIDGLSGREDNERGVLQPDLESRMQSLLDALDHLSV' A
#
# COMPACT_ATOMS: atom_id res chain seq x y z
N MET A 1 -34.67 -5.60 6.56
CA MET A 1 -33.43 -5.01 7.07
C MET A 1 -32.76 -4.35 5.90
N ASP A 2 -33.02 -3.05 5.74
CA ASP A 2 -32.41 -2.24 4.70
C ASP A 2 -31.04 -1.81 5.25
N MET A 3 -29.98 -2.51 4.83
CA MET A 3 -28.62 -2.11 5.14
C MET A 3 -28.22 -1.03 4.12
N SER A 4 -28.83 0.14 4.27
CA SER A 4 -28.41 1.35 3.58
C SER A 4 -27.07 1.76 4.19
N PHE A 5 -26.00 1.08 3.77
CA PHE A 5 -24.65 1.58 3.95
C PHE A 5 -24.53 2.82 3.07
N ASP A 6 -24.75 3.99 3.66
CA ASP A 6 -24.32 5.25 3.08
C ASP A 6 -22.79 5.22 2.99
N PHE A 7 -22.28 4.62 1.91
CA PHE A 7 -20.89 4.69 1.49
C PHE A 7 -20.58 6.14 1.09
N GLN A 8 -20.44 7.01 2.09
CA GLN A 8 -19.78 8.30 1.91
C GLN A 8 -18.39 8.04 1.26
N PRO A 9 -17.91 8.90 0.35
CA PRO A 9 -16.69 8.68 -0.43
C PRO A 9 -15.41 8.93 0.39
N VAL A 10 -15.32 8.39 1.60
CA VAL A 10 -14.17 8.53 2.52
C VAL A 10 -13.19 7.36 2.37
N TYR A 11 -13.22 6.67 1.23
CA TYR A 11 -12.41 5.48 1.00
C TYR A 11 -11.01 5.69 0.37
N PRO A 12 -10.64 6.80 -0.31
CA PRO A 12 -9.34 6.85 -0.97
C PRO A 12 -8.17 6.84 0.02
N TYR A 13 -8.32 7.47 1.20
CA TYR A 13 -7.30 7.44 2.23
C TYR A 13 -7.16 6.04 2.87
N HIS A 14 -8.27 5.38 3.18
CA HIS A 14 -8.27 4.05 3.78
C HIS A 14 -7.72 2.99 2.82
N ASP A 15 -8.07 3.05 1.53
CA ASP A 15 -7.61 2.10 0.53
C ASP A 15 -6.08 2.22 0.33
N LEU A 16 -5.55 3.44 0.32
CA LEU A 16 -4.11 3.67 0.25
C LEU A 16 -3.38 3.16 1.50
N LEU A 17 -3.97 3.27 2.69
CA LEU A 17 -3.40 2.69 3.91
C LEU A 17 -3.37 1.15 3.86
N ILE A 18 -4.39 0.51 3.28
CA ILE A 18 -4.38 -0.94 3.05
C ILE A 18 -3.27 -1.32 2.08
N GLU A 19 -3.17 -0.63 0.94
CA GLU A 19 -2.14 -0.92 -0.07
C GLU A 19 -0.73 -0.72 0.50
N LEU A 20 -0.53 0.30 1.33
CA LEU A 20 0.74 0.54 2.01
C LEU A 20 1.13 -0.65 2.90
N GLY A 21 0.20 -1.13 3.74
CA GLY A 21 0.46 -2.29 4.60
C GLY A 21 0.73 -3.58 3.81
N GLN A 22 0.09 -3.76 2.64
CA GLN A 22 0.39 -4.90 1.75
C GLN A 22 1.79 -4.83 1.17
N VAL A 23 2.25 -3.63 0.79
CA VAL A 23 3.61 -3.42 0.28
C VAL A 23 4.64 -3.66 1.38
N GLU A 24 4.39 -3.19 2.61
CA GLU A 24 5.24 -3.47 3.77
C GLU A 24 5.37 -4.97 4.05
N MET A 25 4.25 -5.72 4.05
CA MET A 25 4.26 -7.17 4.21
C MET A 25 4.99 -7.89 3.06
N ALA A 26 4.90 -7.37 1.84
CA ALA A 26 5.62 -7.92 0.70
C ALA A 26 7.14 -7.72 0.84
N ILE A 27 7.58 -6.53 1.28
CA ILE A 27 8.99 -6.23 1.55
C ILE A 27 9.51 -7.10 2.70
N ASP A 28 8.78 -7.22 3.80
CA ASP A 28 9.15 -8.08 4.93
C ASP A 28 9.30 -9.56 4.48
N GLY A 29 8.39 -10.02 3.63
CA GLY A 29 8.43 -11.36 3.04
C GLY A 29 9.59 -11.60 2.05
N LEU A 30 10.20 -10.56 1.49
CA LEU A 30 11.39 -10.68 0.64
C LEU A 30 12.66 -10.99 1.45
N SER A 31 12.69 -10.67 2.74
CA SER A 31 13.83 -10.91 3.63
C SER A 31 14.23 -12.38 3.72
N GLY A 32 13.27 -13.29 3.51
CA GLY A 32 13.49 -14.74 3.51
C GLY A 32 13.72 -15.37 2.13
N ARG A 33 13.76 -14.58 1.04
CA ARG A 33 13.96 -15.06 -0.34
C ARG A 33 15.41 -14.91 -0.81
N GLU A 34 15.75 -15.57 -1.92
CA GLU A 34 17.08 -15.48 -2.52
C GLU A 34 17.48 -14.02 -2.80
N ASP A 35 18.72 -13.66 -2.46
CA ASP A 35 19.25 -12.29 -2.56
C ASP A 35 19.11 -11.69 -3.98
N ASN A 36 19.10 -12.55 -5.01
CA ASN A 36 18.96 -12.13 -6.40
C ASN A 36 17.52 -11.70 -6.75
N GLU A 37 16.51 -12.42 -6.26
CA GLU A 37 15.11 -12.00 -6.39
C GLU A 37 14.81 -10.78 -5.54
N ARG A 38 15.42 -10.69 -4.34
CA ARG A 38 15.30 -9.52 -3.47
C ARG A 38 15.87 -8.27 -4.15
N GLY A 39 17.04 -8.35 -4.77
CA GLY A 39 17.66 -7.22 -5.46
C GLY A 39 16.84 -6.66 -6.63
N VAL A 40 15.98 -7.47 -7.22
CA VAL A 40 15.09 -7.05 -8.33
C VAL A 40 13.75 -6.52 -7.80
N LEU A 41 13.13 -7.20 -6.84
CA LEU A 41 11.78 -6.86 -6.36
C LEU A 41 11.76 -5.75 -5.31
N GLN A 42 12.82 -5.62 -4.51
CA GLN A 42 12.93 -4.61 -3.47
C GLN A 42 12.81 -3.15 -4.00
N PRO A 43 13.55 -2.72 -5.04
CA PRO A 43 13.44 -1.34 -5.53
C PRO A 43 12.05 -1.02 -6.11
N ASP A 44 11.38 -2.00 -6.73
CA ASP A 44 10.03 -1.82 -7.28
C ASP A 44 8.99 -1.64 -6.17
N LEU A 45 9.10 -2.42 -5.09
CA LEU A 45 8.22 -2.29 -3.92
C LEU A 45 8.48 -0.98 -3.17
N GLU A 46 9.73 -0.57 -3.01
CA GLU A 46 10.09 0.72 -2.40
C GLU A 46 9.56 1.90 -3.22
N SER A 47 9.65 1.84 -4.56
CA SER A 47 9.08 2.87 -5.44
C SER A 47 7.55 2.94 -5.34
N ARG A 48 6.87 1.80 -5.19
CA ARG A 48 5.42 1.74 -4.95
C ARG A 48 5.06 2.33 -3.59
N MET A 49 5.80 1.99 -2.54
CA MET A 49 5.61 2.54 -1.20
C MET A 49 5.70 4.07 -1.21
N GLN A 50 6.71 4.64 -1.87
CA GLN A 50 6.87 6.09 -1.98
C GLN A 50 5.69 6.73 -2.73
N SER A 51 5.23 6.12 -3.82
CA SER A 51 4.08 6.61 -4.58
C SER A 51 2.78 6.62 -3.75
N LEU A 52 2.59 5.61 -2.90
CA LEU A 52 1.44 5.51 -2.00
C LEU A 52 1.51 6.56 -0.89
N LEU A 53 2.69 6.80 -0.32
CA LEU A 53 2.92 7.86 0.67
C LEU A 53 2.66 9.24 0.08
N ASP A 54 3.14 9.51 -1.14
CA ASP A 54 2.89 10.77 -1.84
C ASP A 54 1.38 10.96 -2.12
N ALA A 55 0.66 9.89 -2.49
CA ALA A 55 -0.78 9.92 -2.69
C ALA A 55 -1.56 10.17 -1.39
N LEU A 56 -1.12 9.57 -0.27
CA LEU A 56 -1.68 9.80 1.06
C LEU A 56 -1.48 11.25 1.51
N ASP A 57 -0.28 11.81 1.27
CA ASP A 57 0.04 13.21 1.58
C ASP A 57 -0.86 14.16 0.77
N HIS A 58 -1.02 13.89 -0.54
CA HIS A 58 -1.90 14.66 -1.41
C HIS A 58 -3.40 14.59 -1.07
N LEU A 59 -3.86 13.51 -0.41
CA LEU A 59 -5.25 13.34 0.02
C LEU A 59 -5.55 13.96 1.39
N SER A 60 -4.53 14.36 2.14
CA SER A 60 -4.68 14.91 3.50
C SER A 60 -5.12 16.40 3.57
N VAL A 61 -5.72 16.92 2.49
CA VAL A 61 -6.21 18.31 2.34
C VAL A 61 -7.63 18.48 2.90
#